data_AF-A0A258U0I6-F1
#
_entry.id   AF-A0A258U0I6-F1
#
_cell.length_a   1.000
_cell.length_b   1.000
_cell.length_c   1.000
_cell.angle_alpha   90.00
_cell.angle_beta   90.00
_cell.angle_gamma   90.00
#
_symmetry.space_group_name_H-M   'P 1'
#
loop_
_entity.id
_entity.type
_entity.pdbx_description
1 polymer ?
#
loop_
_entity_poly.entity_id
_entity_poly.type
_entity_poly.pdbx_seq_one_letter_code
_entity_poly.pdbx_strand_id
1 'polypeptide(L)'
;MITTTLSVHDDIVVIHATLIKQAKALALQQQRRVIEVLEELVGSNQETFLSALGACLHYSPISMKEMHTLIAGFDAIPFSKAQQKECLAFFNEDEQLTLVFADPFNMSLQEWA
;
A
#
# COMPACT_ATOMS: atom_id res chain seq x y z
N MET A 1 12.48 -27.85 -29.84
CA MET A 1 11.34 -27.07 -29.31
C MET A 1 11.89 -25.77 -28.77
N ILE A 2 11.37 -24.66 -29.27
CA ILE A 2 11.80 -23.30 -28.94
C ILE A 2 11.23 -22.91 -27.57
N THR A 3 12.08 -22.67 -26.57
CA THR A 3 11.63 -22.13 -25.29
C THR A 3 11.70 -20.61 -25.37
N THR A 4 10.52 -20.01 -25.38
CA THR A 4 10.22 -18.59 -25.52
C THR A 4 10.96 -17.73 -24.50
N THR A 5 11.68 -16.73 -25.00
CA THR A 5 12.26 -15.62 -24.25
C THR A 5 11.16 -14.88 -23.48
N LEU A 6 11.15 -14.93 -22.14
CA LEU A 6 10.36 -14.02 -21.32
C LEU A 6 10.99 -12.62 -21.44
N SER A 7 10.40 -11.77 -22.26
CA SER A 7 10.72 -10.34 -22.28
C SER A 7 10.12 -9.69 -21.03
N VAL A 8 10.93 -9.55 -19.99
CA VAL A 8 10.65 -8.65 -18.85
C VAL A 8 10.58 -7.24 -19.42
N HIS A 9 9.38 -6.75 -19.71
CA HIS A 9 9.17 -5.34 -20.00
C HIS A 9 9.16 -4.62 -18.66
N ASP A 10 10.29 -3.97 -18.36
CA ASP A 10 10.45 -3.04 -17.25
C ASP A 10 9.70 -1.75 -17.59
N ASP A 11 8.36 -1.81 -17.60
CA ASP A 11 7.54 -0.60 -17.64
C ASP A 11 7.61 0.04 -16.27
N ILE A 12 8.58 0.94 -16.10
CA ILE A 12 8.72 1.76 -14.90
C ILE A 12 7.48 2.64 -14.79
N VAL A 13 6.55 2.25 -13.92
CA VAL A 13 5.38 3.06 -13.59
C VAL A 13 5.78 4.13 -12.58
N VAL A 14 5.52 5.39 -12.93
CA VAL A 14 5.74 6.54 -12.03
C VAL A 14 4.40 7.19 -11.73
N ILE A 15 4.04 7.27 -10.44
CA ILE A 15 2.83 7.96 -9.99
C ILE A 15 3.16 9.43 -9.69
N HIS A 16 2.54 10.34 -10.43
CA HIS A 16 2.66 11.78 -10.23
C HIS A 16 1.53 12.34 -9.38
N ALA A 17 1.77 13.48 -8.71
CA ALA A 17 0.77 14.16 -7.90
C ALA A 17 -0.51 14.55 -8.68
N THR A 18 -0.40 14.81 -9.98
CA THR A 18 -1.55 15.08 -10.86
C THR A 18 -2.47 13.88 -10.98
N LEU A 19 -1.92 12.67 -11.10
CA LEU A 19 -2.69 11.43 -11.16
C LEU A 19 -3.39 11.15 -9.83
N ILE A 20 -2.71 11.37 -8.70
CA ILE A 20 -3.31 11.28 -7.36
C ILE A 20 -4.48 12.27 -7.22
N LYS A 21 -4.31 13.51 -7.69
CA LYS A 21 -5.37 14.52 -7.65
C LYS A 21 -6.59 14.09 -8.48
N GLN A 22 -6.36 13.51 -9.66
CA GLN A 22 -7.42 12.98 -10.51
C GLN A 22 -8.14 11.79 -9.84
N ALA A 23 -7.39 10.84 -9.28
CA ALA A 23 -7.94 9.70 -8.57
C ALA A 23 -8.81 10.14 -7.40
N LYS A 24 -8.37 11.12 -6.60
CA LYS A 24 -9.18 11.70 -5.51
C LYS A 24 -10.50 12.30 -5.99
N ALA A 25 -10.48 13.05 -7.10
CA ALA A 25 -11.69 13.65 -7.66
C ALA A 25 -12.68 12.59 -8.17
N LEU A 26 -12.18 11.57 -8.88
CA LEU A 26 -13.00 10.48 -9.39
C LEU A 26 -13.55 9.58 -8.27
N ALA A 27 -12.73 9.26 -7.27
CA ALA A 27 -13.13 8.48 -6.10
C ALA A 27 -14.27 9.17 -5.34
N LEU A 28 -14.20 10.50 -5.17
CA LEU A 28 -15.27 11.28 -4.55
C LEU A 28 -16.57 11.20 -5.37
N GLN A 29 -16.49 11.36 -6.69
CA GLN A 29 -17.67 11.28 -7.57
C GLN A 29 -18.30 9.89 -7.58
N GLN A 30 -17.48 8.84 -7.54
CA GLN A 30 -17.91 7.44 -7.62
C GLN A 30 -18.22 6.81 -6.26
N GLN A 31 -17.95 7.51 -5.16
CA GLN A 31 -18.03 6.98 -3.78
C GLN A 31 -17.19 5.69 -3.59
N ARG A 32 -15.98 5.69 -4.15
CA ARG A 32 -15.02 4.57 -4.09
C ARG A 32 -13.76 4.96 -3.32
N ARG A 33 -12.93 3.98 -2.96
CA ARG A 33 -11.64 4.27 -2.30
C ARG A 33 -10.66 4.85 -3.32
N VAL A 34 -9.84 5.82 -2.89
CA VAL A 34 -8.86 6.49 -3.76
C VAL A 34 -7.85 5.50 -4.33
N ILE A 35 -7.40 4.55 -3.51
CA ILE A 35 -6.44 3.53 -3.92
C ILE A 35 -6.97 2.63 -5.04
N GLU A 36 -8.24 2.23 -4.99
CA GLU A 36 -8.89 1.40 -6.02
C GLU A 36 -8.97 2.16 -7.37
N VAL A 37 -9.41 3.43 -7.32
CA VAL A 37 -9.50 4.26 -8.53
C VAL A 37 -8.12 4.56 -9.09
N LEU A 38 -7.12 4.78 -8.23
CA LEU A 38 -5.75 5.02 -8.67
C LEU A 38 -5.14 3.79 -9.34
N GLU A 39 -5.34 2.59 -8.79
CA GLU A 39 -4.90 1.32 -9.38
C GLU A 39 -5.48 1.13 -10.79
N GLU A 40 -6.78 1.38 -10.95
CA GLU A 40 -7.45 1.32 -12.25
C GLU A 40 -6.92 2.34 -13.26
N LEU A 41 -6.65 3.58 -12.82
CA LEU A 41 -6.09 4.63 -13.68
C LEU A 41 -4.66 4.33 -14.11
N VAL A 42 -3.88 3.66 -13.27
CA VAL A 42 -2.51 3.22 -13.58
C VAL A 42 -2.53 2.05 -14.58
N GLY A 43 -3.47 1.12 -14.42
CA GLY A 43 -3.69 0.01 -15.37
C GLY A 43 -2.54 -1.01 -15.43
N SER A 44 -1.69 -1.06 -14.40
CA SER A 44 -0.61 -2.04 -14.27
C SER A 44 -1.04 -3.24 -13.43
N ASN A 45 -0.16 -4.25 -13.30
CA ASN A 45 -0.38 -5.31 -12.33
C ASN A 45 -0.17 -4.79 -10.89
N GLN A 46 -0.72 -5.52 -9.92
CA GLN A 46 -0.74 -5.13 -8.51
C GLN A 46 0.66 -4.89 -7.92
N GLU A 47 1.65 -5.71 -8.26
CA GLU A 47 3.01 -5.59 -7.72
C GLU A 47 3.70 -4.31 -8.22
N THR A 48 3.60 -4.04 -9.52
CA THR A 48 4.10 -2.80 -10.13
C THR A 48 3.38 -1.58 -9.57
N PHE A 49 2.06 -1.64 -9.39
CA PHE A 49 1.29 -0.55 -8.79
C PHE A 49 1.73 -0.26 -7.35
N LEU A 50 1.82 -1.27 -6.49
CA LEU A 50 2.22 -1.10 -5.09
C LEU A 50 3.65 -0.56 -4.97
N SER A 51 4.57 -1.05 -5.80
CA SER A 51 5.95 -0.53 -5.85
C SER A 51 5.99 0.95 -6.23
N ALA A 52 5.28 1.34 -7.30
CA ALA A 52 5.21 2.73 -7.75
C ALA A 52 4.53 3.65 -6.74
N LEU A 53 3.47 3.18 -6.07
CA LEU A 53 2.76 3.91 -5.02
C LEU A 53 3.63 4.09 -3.78
N GLY A 54 4.32 3.03 -3.36
CA GLY A 54 5.29 3.07 -2.25
C GLY A 54 6.38 4.10 -2.52
N ALA A 55 6.99 4.06 -3.71
CA ALA A 55 8.00 5.03 -4.11
C ALA A 55 7.46 6.47 -4.13
N CYS A 56 6.23 6.69 -4.62
CA CYS A 56 5.59 8.00 -4.68
C CYS A 56 5.33 8.60 -3.28
N LEU A 57 4.89 7.76 -2.34
CA LEU A 57 4.49 8.17 -0.99
C LEU A 57 5.58 7.97 0.07
N HIS A 58 6.76 7.46 -0.33
CA HIS A 58 7.87 7.09 0.57
C HIS A 58 7.48 6.02 1.60
N TYR A 59 6.64 5.06 1.19
CA TYR A 59 6.30 3.86 1.96
C TYR A 59 6.94 2.62 1.35
N SER A 60 7.26 1.64 2.18
CA SER A 60 7.72 0.32 1.73
C SER A 60 6.53 -0.65 1.70
N PRO A 61 6.13 -1.17 0.54
CA PRO A 61 5.13 -2.25 0.48
C PRO A 61 5.66 -3.49 1.18
N ILE A 62 4.78 -4.20 1.88
CA ILE A 62 5.12 -5.45 2.58
C ILE A 62 4.19 -6.57 2.11
N SER A 63 4.78 -7.71 1.77
CA SER A 63 4.01 -8.90 1.41
C SER A 63 3.43 -9.60 2.64
N MET A 64 2.39 -10.42 2.43
CA MET A 64 1.89 -11.31 3.48
C MET A 64 2.98 -12.26 3.99
N LYS A 65 3.90 -12.70 3.13
CA LYS A 65 5.00 -13.57 3.55
C LYS A 65 5.94 -12.88 4.51
N GLU A 66 6.31 -11.63 4.25
CA GLU A 66 7.14 -10.81 5.14
C GLU A 66 6.41 -10.47 6.44
N MET A 67 5.10 -10.15 6.38
CA MET A 67 4.33 -9.91 7.61
C MET A 67 4.30 -11.13 8.54
N HIS A 68 4.27 -12.36 8.02
CA HIS A 68 4.31 -13.57 8.85
C HIS A 68 5.64 -13.79 9.58
N THR A 69 6.71 -13.09 9.21
CA THR A 69 8.01 -13.16 9.92
C THR A 69 8.12 -12.11 11.03
N LEU A 70 7.17 -11.18 11.13
CA LEU A 70 7.17 -10.11 12.12
C LEU A 70 6.43 -10.52 13.40
N ILE A 71 6.79 -9.87 14.50
CA ILE A 71 6.11 -10.06 15.78
C ILE A 71 4.99 -9.04 15.91
N ALA A 72 3.75 -9.49 16.09
CA ALA A 72 2.61 -8.58 16.25
C ALA A 72 2.73 -7.77 17.54
N GLY A 73 2.68 -6.45 17.42
CA GLY A 73 2.79 -5.49 18.54
C GLY A 73 1.44 -5.12 19.15
N PHE A 74 0.59 -6.10 19.47
CA PHE A 74 -0.74 -5.84 20.04
C PHE A 74 -0.72 -5.19 21.43
N ASP A 75 0.42 -5.26 22.12
CA ASP A 75 0.66 -4.51 23.36
C ASP A 75 0.80 -3.00 23.12
N ALA A 76 1.30 -2.59 21.95
CA ALA A 76 1.40 -1.18 21.57
C ALA A 76 0.09 -0.67 20.98
N ILE A 77 -0.56 -1.45 20.11
CA ILE A 77 -1.84 -1.12 19.48
C ILE A 77 -2.79 -2.29 19.66
N PRO A 78 -3.80 -2.19 20.56
CA PRO A 78 -4.75 -3.27 20.81
C PRO A 78 -5.51 -3.66 19.54
N PHE A 79 -5.83 -4.95 19.41
CA PHE A 79 -6.51 -5.51 18.23
C PHE A 79 -7.77 -4.73 17.82
N SER A 80 -8.61 -4.31 18.77
CA SER A 80 -9.82 -3.53 18.47
C SER A 80 -9.51 -2.19 17.80
N LYS A 81 -8.40 -1.54 18.18
CA LYS A 81 -7.96 -0.29 17.59
C LYS A 81 -7.35 -0.50 16.21
N ALA A 82 -6.50 -1.52 16.09
CA ALA A 82 -5.93 -1.99 14.83
C ALA A 82 -7.03 -2.28 13.79
N GLN A 83 -8.07 -3.03 14.18
CA GLN A 83 -9.22 -3.32 13.32
C GLN A 83 -9.99 -2.06 12.92
N GLN A 84 -10.27 -1.16 13.86
CA GLN A 84 -10.98 0.09 13.58
C GLN A 84 -10.25 0.98 12.57
N LYS A 85 -8.91 0.96 12.61
CA LYS A 85 -8.05 1.83 11.78
C LYS A 85 -7.49 1.12 10.55
N GLU A 86 -7.87 -0.15 10.32
CA GLU A 86 -7.36 -0.98 9.22
C GLU A 86 -5.81 -1.00 9.18
N CYS A 87 -5.19 -1.08 10.36
CA CYS A 87 -3.73 -1.10 10.53
C CYS A 87 -3.28 -2.17 11.52
N LEU A 88 -2.03 -2.62 11.42
CA LEU A 88 -1.38 -3.56 12.33
C LEU A 88 -0.01 -3.04 12.74
N ALA A 89 0.33 -3.21 14.01
CA ALA A 89 1.63 -2.86 14.55
C ALA A 89 2.51 -4.10 14.60
N PHE A 90 3.76 -3.96 14.23
CA PHE A 90 4.74 -5.04 14.22
C PHE A 90 6.06 -4.57 14.81
N PHE A 91 6.75 -5.50 15.47
CA PHE A 91 8.15 -5.34 15.84
C PHE A 91 9.03 -6.12 14.87
N ASN A 92 10.12 -5.50 14.43
CA ASN A 92 11.21 -6.20 13.75
C ASN A 92 12.18 -6.81 14.79
N GLU A 93 13.25 -7.44 14.31
CA GLU A 93 14.27 -8.07 15.15
C GLU A 93 15.02 -7.08 16.07
N ASP A 94 15.05 -5.80 15.71
CA ASP A 94 15.69 -4.71 16.48
C ASP A 94 14.72 -4.01 17.46
N GLU A 95 13.57 -4.62 17.75
CA GLU A 95 12.49 -4.06 18.59
C GLU A 95 11.93 -2.71 18.09
N GLN A 96 12.13 -2.38 16.80
CA GLN A 96 11.56 -1.18 16.20
C GLN A 96 10.10 -1.43 15.80
N LEU A 97 9.23 -0.53 16.23
CA LEU A 97 7.81 -0.56 15.93
C LEU A 97 7.54 -0.02 14.52
N THR A 98 6.98 -0.88 13.67
CA THR A 98 6.50 -0.55 12.32
C THR A 98 4.98 -0.65 12.26
N LEU A 99 4.33 0.35 11.66
CA LEU A 99 2.90 0.33 11.39
C LEU A 99 2.65 -0.07 9.93
N VAL A 100 1.84 -1.10 9.73
CA VAL A 100 1.38 -1.56 8.41
C VAL A 100 -0.11 -1.23 8.28
N PHE A 101 -0.52 -0.72 7.12
CA PHE A 101 -1.92 -0.34 6.86
C PHE A 101 -2.30 -0.59 5.41
N ALA A 102 -3.59 -0.74 5.15
CA ALA A 102 -4.10 -1.12 3.83
C ALA A 102 -4.31 0.07 2.88
N ASP A 103 -4.64 1.26 3.41
CA ASP A 103 -4.98 2.43 2.59
C ASP A 103 -4.20 3.69 3.04
N PRO A 104 -3.20 4.17 2.26
CA PRO A 104 -2.45 5.38 2.56
C PRO A 104 -3.28 6.67 2.46
N PHE A 105 -4.48 6.62 1.86
CA PHE A 105 -5.36 7.77 1.72
C PHE A 105 -6.44 7.83 2.80
N ASN A 106 -6.46 6.88 3.75
CA ASN A 106 -7.36 6.89 4.88
C ASN A 106 -6.99 8.02 5.87
N MET A 107 -7.71 9.15 5.78
CA MET A 107 -7.46 10.32 6.64
C MET A 107 -7.64 10.01 8.13
N SER A 108 -8.58 9.15 8.50
CA SER A 108 -8.81 8.77 9.90
C SER A 108 -7.60 8.04 10.49
N LEU A 109 -6.88 7.26 9.67
CA LEU A 109 -5.62 6.65 10.08
C LEU A 109 -4.51 7.70 10.22
N GLN A 110 -4.36 8.58 9.22
CA GLN A 110 -3.33 9.62 9.21
C GLN A 110 -3.44 10.62 10.38
N GLU A 111 -4.65 10.94 10.82
CA GLU A 111 -4.85 11.84 11.97
C GLU A 111 -4.53 11.19 13.32
N TRP A 112 -4.42 9.86 13.36
CA TRP A 112 -4.23 9.10 14.61
C TRP A 112 -2.77 8.68 14.85
N ALA A 113 -2.02 8.38 13.78
CA ALA A 113 -0.64 7.90 13.83
C ALA A 113 0.37 9.04 13.88
#